data_AF-A0A0F8W5U8-F1
#
_entry.id   AF-A0A0F8W5U8-F1
#
_cell.length_a   1.000
_cell.length_b   1.000
_cell.length_c   1.000
_cell.angle_alpha   90.00
_cell.angle_beta   90.00
_cell.angle_gamma   90.00
#
_symmetry.space_group_name_H-M   'P 1'
#
loop_
_entity.id
_entity.type
_entity.pdbx_description
1 polymer ?
#
loop_
_entity_poly.entity_id
_entity_poly.type
_entity_poly.pdbx_seq_one_letter_code
_entity_poly.pdbx_strand_id
1 'polypeptide(L)'
;MAENPSNGLERTIGVIQATIEDLKIRFEGFGETLSKIESKIGTKIEENFKLGTENSYDLKALKIEGIIKKIGKGVWEVNEEKLKEYSIRNEGMIVKKSSAVAEPDKAHSRVFTMDSVRGHAFQFILKIHKLRNWNRRREYLDKNNIEYKKVGSNWHGERILIDGHKVWLTPISIVVYFPNFKSFMGKTANDTKNYAIYEFKRVISKVEALLRVSFRISNNYKFKVSRQHYALIKNTLAKQYDKKGNKLFCYTEQGLWFIIDNSYNLHEAETVHPDTG
;
A
#
# COMPACT_ATOMS: atom_id res chain seq x y z
N MET A 1 19.63 -9.38 -40.43
CA MET A 1 19.40 -10.41 -39.40
C MET A 1 18.37 -9.85 -38.42
N ALA A 2 17.15 -10.39 -38.42
CA ALA A 2 16.11 -9.95 -37.49
C ALA A 2 16.31 -10.67 -36.14
N GLU A 3 16.41 -9.94 -35.04
CA GLU A 3 16.54 -10.52 -33.71
C GLU A 3 15.26 -11.28 -33.34
N ASN A 4 15.46 -12.49 -32.81
CA ASN A 4 14.40 -13.42 -32.47
C ASN A 4 13.55 -12.85 -31.31
N PRO A 5 12.25 -12.56 -31.50
CA PRO A 5 11.41 -11.91 -30.50
C PRO A 5 11.21 -12.72 -29.20
N SER A 6 11.63 -13.99 -29.17
CA SER A 6 11.60 -14.84 -27.96
C SER A 6 12.49 -14.32 -26.82
N ASN A 7 13.60 -13.65 -27.13
CA ASN A 7 14.60 -13.21 -26.14
C ASN A 7 14.10 -12.06 -25.24
N GLY A 8 13.13 -11.28 -25.69
CA GLY A 8 12.54 -10.17 -24.92
C GLY A 8 11.56 -10.66 -23.84
N LEU A 9 10.80 -11.71 -24.16
CA LEU A 9 9.83 -12.31 -23.26
C LEU A 9 10.52 -13.06 -22.13
N GLU A 10 11.55 -13.86 -22.45
CA GLU A 10 12.35 -14.59 -21.45
C GLU A 10 13.08 -13.65 -20.47
N ARG A 11 13.59 -12.51 -20.96
CA ARG A 11 14.19 -11.49 -20.09
C ARG A 11 13.17 -10.82 -19.17
N THR A 12 11.96 -10.55 -19.67
CA THR A 12 10.89 -9.93 -18.87
C THR A 12 10.41 -10.90 -17.78
N ILE A 13 10.26 -12.18 -18.12
CA ILE A 13 9.94 -13.26 -17.18
C ILE A 13 11.03 -13.37 -16.10
N GLY A 14 12.31 -13.30 -16.47
CA GLY A 14 13.42 -13.34 -15.52
C GLY A 14 13.44 -12.17 -14.52
N VAL A 15 13.12 -10.95 -14.97
CA VAL A 15 13.04 -9.77 -14.08
C VAL A 15 11.85 -9.85 -13.13
N ILE A 16 10.71 -10.35 -13.60
CA ILE A 16 9.52 -10.57 -12.75
C ILE A 16 9.80 -11.66 -11.72
N GLN A 17 10.43 -12.76 -12.12
CA GLN A 17 10.82 -13.85 -11.21
C GLN A 17 11.82 -13.37 -10.15
N ALA A 18 12.83 -12.58 -10.52
CA ALA A 18 13.79 -12.00 -9.58
C ALA A 18 13.14 -11.01 -8.59
N THR A 19 12.15 -10.24 -9.04
CA THR A 19 11.40 -9.31 -8.17
C THR A 19 10.48 -10.06 -7.21
N ILE A 20 9.84 -11.14 -7.67
CA ILE A 20 9.02 -12.02 -6.83
C ILE A 20 9.89 -12.72 -5.77
N GLU A 21 11.09 -13.16 -6.15
CA GLU A 21 12.01 -13.81 -5.22
C GLU A 21 12.61 -12.83 -4.20
N ASP A 22 12.94 -11.60 -4.60
CA ASP A 22 13.31 -10.52 -3.68
C ASP A 22 12.18 -10.17 -2.70
N LEU A 23 10.93 -10.18 -3.16
CA LEU A 23 9.77 -9.98 -2.29
C LEU A 23 9.58 -11.16 -1.32
N LYS A 24 9.71 -12.41 -1.76
CA LYS A 24 9.67 -13.59 -0.86
C LYS A 24 10.78 -13.56 0.18
N ILE A 25 12.01 -13.23 -0.23
CA ILE A 25 13.18 -13.06 0.66
C ILE A 25 12.91 -11.98 1.71
N ARG A 26 12.22 -10.89 1.34
CA ARG A 26 11.82 -9.83 2.26
C ARG A 26 10.71 -10.22 3.23
N PHE A 27 9.93 -11.27 2.94
CA PHE A 27 8.78 -11.66 3.75
C PHE A 27 9.00 -12.89 4.67
N GLU A 28 10.03 -13.72 4.47
CA GLU A 28 10.16 -14.99 5.24
C GLU A 28 11.38 -15.16 6.18
N GLY A 29 12.35 -14.23 6.26
CA GLY A 29 13.62 -14.52 6.99
C GLY A 29 14.24 -13.38 7.82
N PHE A 30 13.49 -12.34 8.18
CA PHE A 30 14.08 -11.03 8.54
C PHE A 30 14.84 -10.96 9.88
N GLY A 31 14.71 -11.94 10.78
CA GLY A 31 15.36 -11.88 12.11
C GLY A 31 16.78 -12.46 12.17
N GLU A 32 17.02 -13.59 11.49
CA GLU A 32 18.21 -14.41 11.72
C GLU A 32 19.41 -14.00 10.85
N THR A 33 19.15 -13.31 9.73
CA THR A 33 20.18 -12.87 8.78
C THR A 33 20.83 -11.54 9.20
N LEU A 34 20.11 -10.65 9.90
CA LEU A 34 20.65 -9.36 10.38
C LEU A 34 21.79 -9.57 11.40
N SER A 35 21.64 -10.52 12.33
CA SER A 35 22.67 -10.87 13.31
C SER A 35 23.94 -11.45 12.67
N LYS A 36 23.83 -12.11 11.51
CA LYS A 36 24.96 -12.65 10.73
C LYS A 36 25.64 -11.62 9.81
N ILE A 37 24.94 -10.54 9.47
CA ILE A 37 25.46 -9.47 8.61
C ILE A 37 26.17 -8.40 9.46
N GLU A 38 25.64 -8.07 10.64
CA GLU A 38 26.28 -7.09 11.56
C GLU A 38 27.68 -7.53 12.03
N SER A 39 27.95 -8.84 12.13
CA SER A 39 29.29 -9.34 12.50
C SER A 39 30.33 -9.27 11.38
N LYS A 40 29.93 -8.99 10.14
CA LYS A 40 30.82 -8.97 8.96
C LYS A 40 31.09 -7.59 8.36
N ILE A 41 30.30 -6.57 8.68
CA ILE A 41 30.46 -5.20 8.12
C ILE A 41 31.28 -4.34 9.10
N GLY A 42 32.46 -4.82 9.43
CA GLY A 42 33.44 -4.11 10.24
C GLY A 42 34.78 -4.05 9.52
N THR A 43 34.84 -3.56 8.28
CA THR A 43 36.11 -3.11 7.65
C THR A 43 35.91 -2.37 6.31
N LYS A 44 36.29 -1.09 6.35
CA LYS A 44 36.85 -0.20 5.30
C LYS A 44 35.98 0.36 4.14
N ILE A 45 35.99 1.69 4.13
CA ILE A 45 35.66 2.68 3.09
C ILE A 45 36.88 2.86 2.17
N GLU A 46 36.68 3.02 0.85
CA GLU A 46 37.35 4.03 -0.02
C GLU A 46 36.88 3.98 -1.51
N GLU A 47 36.39 5.14 -1.96
CA GLU A 47 36.43 5.85 -3.27
C GLU A 47 36.06 5.23 -4.65
N ASN A 48 35.41 6.11 -5.44
CA ASN A 48 34.86 6.03 -6.81
C ASN A 48 33.45 5.43 -6.98
N PHE A 49 32.50 6.28 -7.42
CA PHE A 49 31.12 5.90 -7.73
C PHE A 49 31.06 4.90 -8.89
N LYS A 50 31.01 3.61 -8.55
CA LYS A 50 30.66 2.53 -9.49
C LYS A 50 29.15 2.49 -9.65
N LEU A 51 28.63 3.12 -10.70
CA LEU A 51 27.24 2.91 -11.11
C LEU A 51 27.19 1.60 -11.91
N GLY A 52 26.49 0.60 -11.36
CA GLY A 52 26.37 -0.76 -11.91
C GLY A 52 25.96 -0.78 -13.38
N THR A 53 26.44 -1.79 -14.12
CA THR A 53 26.35 -1.88 -15.59
C THR A 53 25.00 -2.33 -16.14
N GLU A 54 23.95 -2.43 -15.34
CA GLU A 54 22.67 -2.97 -15.82
C GLU A 54 21.54 -1.94 -15.72
N ASN A 55 21.10 -1.51 -16.90
CA ASN A 55 19.85 -0.82 -17.22
C ASN A 55 19.51 0.45 -16.41
N SER A 56 19.83 1.61 -16.98
CA SER A 56 19.15 2.84 -16.61
C SER A 56 18.77 3.63 -17.86
N TYR A 57 17.48 3.58 -18.19
CA TYR A 57 16.84 4.51 -19.13
C TYR A 57 17.11 5.97 -18.75
N ASP A 58 17.33 6.24 -17.45
CA ASP A 58 17.66 7.57 -16.93
C ASP A 58 19.05 8.03 -17.39
N LEU A 59 20.02 7.11 -17.49
CA LEU A 59 21.33 7.41 -18.07
C LEU A 59 21.27 7.62 -19.59
N LYS A 60 20.25 7.10 -20.30
CA LYS A 60 20.12 7.26 -21.76
C LYS A 60 19.87 8.72 -22.11
N ALA A 61 18.97 9.40 -21.39
CA ALA A 61 18.70 10.82 -21.58
C ALA A 61 19.96 11.67 -21.31
N LEU A 62 20.66 11.40 -20.21
CA LEU A 62 21.90 12.12 -19.87
C LEU A 62 23.03 11.88 -20.88
N LYS A 63 23.10 10.70 -21.49
CA LYS A 63 24.04 10.42 -22.60
C LYS A 63 23.67 11.16 -23.88
N ILE A 64 22.38 11.17 -24.24
CA ILE A 64 21.88 11.85 -25.45
C ILE A 64 22.15 13.36 -25.35
N GLU A 65 21.91 13.97 -24.18
CA GLU A 65 22.19 15.38 -23.93
C GLU A 65 23.71 15.67 -23.80
N GLY A 66 24.54 14.63 -23.71
CA GLY A 66 26.00 14.73 -23.56
C GLY A 66 26.45 15.18 -22.17
N ILE A 67 25.60 15.01 -21.15
CA ILE A 67 25.88 15.32 -19.75
C ILE A 67 26.83 14.29 -19.14
N ILE A 68 26.74 13.03 -19.59
CA ILE A 68 27.66 11.97 -19.17
C ILE A 68 28.25 11.22 -20.37
N LYS A 69 29.51 10.81 -20.25
CA LYS A 69 30.24 10.03 -21.24
C LYS A 69 30.84 8.79 -20.58
N LYS A 70 30.73 7.62 -21.22
CA LYS A 70 31.33 6.39 -20.68
C LYS A 70 32.84 6.40 -20.96
N ILE A 71 33.66 6.31 -19.92
CA ILE A 71 35.14 6.23 -20.05
C ILE A 71 35.69 4.85 -19.69
N GLY A 72 34.89 4.00 -19.03
CA GLY A 72 35.29 2.64 -18.67
C GLY A 72 34.10 1.75 -18.34
N LYS A 73 34.37 0.48 -18.02
CA LYS A 73 33.31 -0.47 -17.60
C LYS A 73 32.72 -0.01 -16.26
N GLY A 74 31.52 0.60 -16.31
CA GLY A 74 30.83 1.14 -15.15
C GLY A 74 31.34 2.51 -14.66
N VAL A 75 32.19 3.18 -15.47
CA VAL A 75 32.77 4.49 -15.13
C VAL A 75 32.29 5.54 -16.12
N TRP A 76 31.80 6.65 -15.59
CA TRP A 76 31.21 7.76 -16.33
C TRP A 76 31.94 9.05 -15.99
N GLU A 77 32.28 9.82 -17.02
CA GLU A 77 32.75 11.19 -16.92
C GLU A 77 31.55 12.12 -17.06
N VAL A 78 31.43 13.13 -16.19
CA VAL A 78 30.31 14.09 -16.18
C VAL A 78 30.80 15.41 -16.77
N ASN A 79 30.05 15.96 -17.73
CA ASN A 79 30.24 17.32 -18.21
C ASN A 79 29.48 18.29 -17.29
N GLU A 80 30.21 18.96 -16.41
CA GLU A 80 29.62 19.85 -15.39
C GLU A 80 28.88 21.05 -15.98
N GLU A 81 29.34 21.60 -17.09
CA GLU A 81 28.69 22.74 -17.75
C GLU A 81 27.32 22.33 -18.29
N LYS A 82 27.25 21.20 -19.00
CA LYS A 82 25.98 20.66 -19.50
C LYS A 82 25.04 20.22 -18.39
N LEU A 83 25.56 19.72 -17.27
CA LEU A 83 24.75 19.39 -16.10
C LEU A 83 24.11 20.64 -15.48
N LYS A 84 24.86 21.75 -15.40
CA LYS A 84 24.34 23.05 -14.94
C LYS A 84 23.27 23.58 -15.89
N GLU A 85 23.52 23.57 -17.19
CA GLU A 85 22.53 23.95 -18.21
C GLU A 85 21.25 23.11 -18.13
N TYR A 86 21.39 21.79 -17.97
CA TYR A 86 20.26 20.88 -17.85
C TYR A 86 19.45 21.13 -16.58
N SER A 87 20.11 21.46 -15.47
CA SER A 87 19.44 21.78 -14.20
C SER A 87 18.63 23.07 -14.33
N ILE A 88 19.23 24.13 -14.88
CA ILE A 88 18.56 25.42 -15.12
C ILE A 88 17.36 25.26 -16.07
N ARG A 89 17.51 24.46 -17.13
CA ARG A 89 16.44 24.18 -18.11
C ARG A 89 15.24 23.48 -17.47
N ASN A 90 15.47 22.63 -16.48
CA ASN A 90 14.43 21.82 -15.84
C ASN A 90 13.88 22.43 -14.53
N GLU A 91 14.54 23.44 -13.95
CA GLU A 91 14.03 24.19 -12.79
C GLU A 91 12.70 24.92 -13.09
N GLY A 92 12.35 25.13 -14.37
CA GLY A 92 11.06 25.69 -14.81
C GLY A 92 9.94 24.69 -15.05
N MET A 93 10.21 23.37 -15.05
CA MET A 93 9.16 22.34 -15.20
C MET A 93 8.44 22.08 -13.88
N ILE A 94 7.75 23.11 -13.36
CA ILE A 94 6.68 22.91 -12.39
C ILE A 94 5.57 22.18 -13.15
N VAL A 95 5.47 20.87 -12.94
CA VAL A 95 4.33 20.07 -13.38
C VAL A 95 3.07 20.78 -12.87
N LYS A 96 2.26 21.34 -13.79
CA LYS A 96 0.96 21.92 -13.44
C LYS A 96 0.17 20.82 -12.72
N LYS A 97 -0.01 20.97 -11.41
CA LYS A 97 -0.85 20.10 -10.58
C LYS A 97 -2.20 19.97 -11.28
N SER A 98 -2.59 18.74 -11.61
CA SER A 98 -3.96 18.46 -12.02
C SER A 98 -4.90 18.87 -10.88
N SER A 99 -5.92 19.65 -11.22
CA SER A 99 -6.78 20.41 -10.31
C SER A 99 -7.79 19.57 -9.52
N ALA A 100 -7.51 18.29 -9.27
CA ALA A 100 -8.43 17.37 -8.60
C ALA A 100 -7.67 16.44 -7.66
N VAL A 101 -7.00 17.01 -6.67
CA VAL A 101 -6.50 16.24 -5.53
C VAL A 101 -7.03 16.93 -4.28
N ALA A 102 -7.87 16.21 -3.54
CA ALA A 102 -8.30 16.62 -2.21
C ALA A 102 -7.06 17.02 -1.41
N GLU A 103 -6.99 18.25 -0.89
CA GLU A 103 -5.89 18.64 -0.02
C GLU A 103 -5.88 17.70 1.19
N PRO A 104 -4.88 16.81 1.35
CA PRO A 104 -4.74 16.08 2.60
C PRO A 104 -4.48 17.13 3.68
N ASP A 105 -5.15 16.98 4.83
CA ASP A 105 -4.94 17.81 6.00
C ASP A 105 -3.44 18.13 6.17
N LYS A 106 -3.08 19.42 5.99
CA LYS A 106 -1.70 19.91 5.97
C LYS A 106 -0.92 19.59 7.26
N ALA A 107 -1.61 19.14 8.31
CA ALA A 107 -1.04 18.67 9.56
C ALA A 107 -0.46 17.23 9.49
N HIS A 108 -0.94 16.38 8.58
CA HIS A 108 -0.51 14.97 8.48
C HIS A 108 0.51 14.70 7.37
N SER A 109 0.83 15.67 6.51
CA SER A 109 1.74 15.48 5.38
C SER A 109 3.24 15.51 5.74
N ARG A 110 3.60 15.76 7.00
CA ARG A 110 4.97 16.15 7.38
C ARG A 110 5.94 15.04 7.80
N VAL A 111 5.54 13.76 7.87
CA VAL A 111 6.51 12.69 8.21
C VAL A 111 6.24 11.40 7.45
N PHE A 112 6.15 11.47 6.12
CA PHE A 112 6.28 10.25 5.32
C PHE A 112 7.77 9.98 5.08
N THR A 113 8.38 9.10 5.87
CA THR A 113 9.70 8.58 5.54
C THR A 113 9.62 7.80 4.22
N MET A 114 10.68 7.83 3.41
CA MET A 114 10.76 6.91 2.27
C MET A 114 10.59 5.47 2.77
N ASP A 115 10.01 4.62 1.92
CA ASP A 115 9.80 3.19 2.18
C ASP A 115 8.85 2.82 3.33
N SER A 116 7.90 3.72 3.66
CA SER A 116 6.79 3.35 4.54
C SER A 116 5.71 2.58 3.79
N VAL A 117 4.99 1.73 4.52
CA VAL A 117 3.82 0.99 4.05
C VAL A 117 2.56 1.74 4.45
N ARG A 118 1.65 1.94 3.49
CA ARG A 118 0.28 2.39 3.73
C ARG A 118 -0.66 1.20 3.71
N GLY A 119 -1.31 0.92 4.83
CA GLY A 119 -2.43 -0.01 4.92
C GLY A 119 -3.75 0.74 4.81
N HIS A 120 -4.67 0.31 3.94
CA HIS A 120 -5.98 0.94 3.79
C HIS A 120 -7.08 -0.04 3.34
N ALA A 121 -8.30 0.48 3.15
CA ALA A 121 -9.49 -0.28 2.75
C ALA A 121 -9.77 -1.50 3.66
N PHE A 122 -9.45 -1.38 4.95
CA PHE A 122 -9.65 -2.47 5.91
C PHE A 122 -11.13 -2.81 6.10
N GLN A 123 -11.44 -4.09 6.08
CA GLN A 123 -12.72 -4.65 6.47
C GLN A 123 -12.51 -5.81 7.45
N PHE A 124 -13.20 -5.75 8.57
CA PHE A 124 -13.13 -6.76 9.62
C PHE A 124 -14.49 -7.44 9.80
N ILE A 125 -14.47 -8.75 10.00
CA ILE A 125 -15.66 -9.54 10.34
C ILE A 125 -15.46 -10.07 11.76
N LEU A 126 -16.28 -9.59 12.70
CA LEU A 126 -16.41 -10.09 14.06
C LEU A 126 -17.44 -11.23 14.08
N LYS A 127 -17.04 -12.40 14.54
CA LYS A 127 -17.96 -13.49 14.88
C LYS A 127 -18.64 -13.16 16.19
N ILE A 128 -19.97 -13.25 16.22
CA ILE A 128 -20.76 -13.13 17.45
C ILE A 128 -21.23 -14.50 17.91
N HIS A 129 -21.39 -14.68 19.21
CA HIS A 129 -22.04 -15.85 19.78
C HIS A 129 -23.57 -15.67 19.77
N LYS A 130 -24.31 -16.68 20.21
CA LYS A 130 -25.78 -16.59 20.33
C LYS A 130 -26.15 -15.59 21.44
N LEU A 131 -26.42 -14.37 21.04
CA LEU A 131 -26.84 -13.29 21.92
C LEU A 131 -28.35 -13.33 22.15
N ARG A 132 -28.78 -13.12 23.39
CA ARG A 132 -30.20 -13.05 23.74
C ARG A 132 -30.87 -11.92 22.98
N ASN A 133 -32.00 -12.21 22.32
CA ASN A 133 -32.79 -11.25 21.55
C ASN A 133 -32.06 -10.57 20.37
N TRP A 134 -30.94 -11.12 19.88
CA TRP A 134 -30.22 -10.52 18.76
C TRP A 134 -31.01 -10.49 17.44
N ASN A 135 -31.96 -11.42 17.28
CA ASN A 135 -32.94 -11.40 16.21
C ASN A 135 -33.88 -10.18 16.29
N ARG A 136 -34.05 -9.58 17.47
CA ARG A 136 -34.86 -8.37 17.71
C ARG A 136 -34.02 -7.09 17.77
N ARG A 137 -32.76 -7.12 17.30
CA ARG A 137 -31.87 -5.94 17.32
C ARG A 137 -32.46 -4.74 16.58
N ARG A 138 -33.25 -4.95 15.53
CA ARG A 138 -33.93 -3.86 14.82
C ARG A 138 -34.91 -3.10 15.72
N GLU A 139 -35.78 -3.84 16.41
CA GLU A 139 -36.71 -3.26 17.39
C GLU A 139 -35.96 -2.50 18.49
N TYR A 140 -34.79 -2.98 18.89
CA TYR A 140 -33.93 -2.26 19.82
C TYR A 140 -33.42 -0.95 19.23
N LEU A 141 -32.95 -0.93 17.97
CA LEU A 141 -32.50 0.29 17.30
C LEU A 141 -33.65 1.31 17.20
N ASP A 142 -34.83 0.86 16.76
CA ASP A 142 -36.05 1.70 16.65
C ASP A 142 -36.43 2.29 18.02
N LYS A 143 -36.53 1.45 19.05
CA LYS A 143 -36.90 1.87 20.42
C LYS A 143 -35.94 2.88 21.02
N ASN A 144 -34.66 2.82 20.66
CA ASN A 144 -33.63 3.72 21.19
C ASN A 144 -33.32 4.88 20.22
N ASN A 145 -34.12 5.09 19.17
CA ASN A 145 -33.91 6.13 18.16
C ASN A 145 -32.50 6.12 17.55
N ILE A 146 -31.94 4.93 17.31
CA ILE A 146 -30.62 4.77 16.70
C ILE A 146 -30.81 4.72 15.19
N GLU A 147 -30.25 5.68 14.46
CA GLU A 147 -30.33 5.70 13.00
C GLU A 147 -29.61 4.50 12.38
N TYR A 148 -30.28 3.81 11.45
CA TYR A 148 -29.68 2.72 10.68
C TYR A 148 -30.25 2.64 9.27
N LYS A 149 -29.53 1.95 8.39
CA LYS A 149 -29.98 1.60 7.04
C LYS A 149 -30.09 0.09 6.92
N LYS A 150 -31.19 -0.42 6.36
CA LYS A 150 -31.32 -1.85 6.07
C LYS A 150 -30.32 -2.24 4.98
N VAL A 151 -29.63 -3.38 5.14
CA VAL A 151 -28.61 -3.88 4.20
C VAL A 151 -28.68 -5.40 4.06
N GLY A 152 -28.06 -5.92 2.99
CA GLY A 152 -27.97 -7.36 2.68
C GLY A 152 -29.15 -7.90 1.88
N SER A 153 -28.97 -9.09 1.29
CA SER A 153 -30.05 -9.82 0.62
C SER A 153 -31.19 -10.08 1.61
N ASN A 154 -32.42 -9.78 1.20
CA ASN A 154 -33.63 -9.83 2.04
C ASN A 154 -33.63 -8.91 3.27
N TRP A 155 -32.76 -7.89 3.31
CA TRP A 155 -32.73 -6.88 4.37
C TRP A 155 -32.53 -7.48 5.78
N HIS A 156 -31.79 -8.57 5.87
CA HIS A 156 -31.51 -9.24 7.14
C HIS A 156 -30.42 -8.57 7.97
N GLY A 157 -29.80 -7.49 7.49
CA GLY A 157 -28.80 -6.72 8.23
C GLY A 157 -29.19 -5.26 8.43
N GLU A 158 -28.56 -4.65 9.41
CA GLU A 158 -28.69 -3.23 9.73
C GLU A 158 -27.32 -2.58 9.71
N ARG A 159 -27.19 -1.47 8.99
CA ARG A 159 -25.98 -0.67 8.93
C ARG A 159 -26.13 0.57 9.79
N ILE A 160 -25.30 0.68 10.80
CA ILE A 160 -25.13 1.90 11.61
C ILE A 160 -23.81 2.59 11.25
N LEU A 161 -23.67 3.86 11.64
CA LEU A 161 -22.44 4.63 11.51
C LEU A 161 -21.84 4.91 12.89
N ILE A 162 -20.57 4.57 13.08
CA ILE A 162 -19.83 4.80 14.33
C ILE A 162 -18.50 5.45 13.98
N ASP A 163 -18.30 6.71 14.37
CA ASP A 163 -17.12 7.51 14.03
C ASP A 163 -16.74 7.44 12.53
N GLY A 164 -17.73 7.56 11.65
CA GLY A 164 -17.53 7.44 10.20
C GLY A 164 -17.31 6.01 9.66
N HIS A 165 -17.20 5.01 10.53
CA HIS A 165 -17.14 3.60 10.12
C HIS A 165 -18.53 3.06 9.84
N LYS A 166 -18.69 2.32 8.75
CA LYS A 166 -19.94 1.59 8.47
C LYS A 166 -19.88 0.27 9.22
N VAL A 167 -20.83 0.04 10.12
CA VAL A 167 -20.92 -1.20 10.90
C VAL A 167 -22.19 -1.95 10.50
N TRP A 168 -22.04 -3.12 9.91
CA TRP A 168 -23.16 -3.99 9.52
C TRP A 168 -23.41 -5.02 10.61
N LEU A 169 -24.58 -4.95 11.21
CA LEU A 169 -25.10 -5.90 12.18
C LEU A 169 -25.85 -7.00 11.43
N THR A 170 -25.31 -8.22 11.43
CA THR A 170 -25.95 -9.38 10.80
C THR A 170 -26.39 -10.38 11.86
N PRO A 171 -27.17 -11.42 11.51
CA PRO A 171 -27.58 -12.44 12.48
C PRO A 171 -26.44 -13.22 13.12
N ILE A 172 -25.29 -13.37 12.43
CA ILE A 172 -24.18 -14.24 12.85
C ILE A 172 -22.83 -13.53 12.98
N SER A 173 -22.73 -12.28 12.55
CA SER A 173 -21.49 -11.50 12.58
C SER A 173 -21.74 -10.00 12.58
N ILE A 174 -20.70 -9.25 12.90
CA ILE A 174 -20.64 -7.80 12.70
C ILE A 174 -19.52 -7.51 11.70
N VAL A 175 -19.81 -6.74 10.67
CA VAL A 175 -18.82 -6.35 9.66
C VAL A 175 -18.51 -4.86 9.80
N VAL A 176 -17.24 -4.52 9.97
CA VAL A 176 -16.79 -3.12 10.10
C VAL A 176 -16.02 -2.75 8.84
N TYR A 177 -16.52 -1.75 8.12
CA TYR A 177 -15.86 -1.16 6.96
C TYR A 177 -15.20 0.14 7.39
N PHE A 178 -13.88 0.23 7.17
CA PHE A 178 -13.15 1.46 7.41
C PHE A 178 -13.48 2.47 6.31
N PRO A 179 -13.59 3.76 6.64
CA PRO A 179 -13.89 4.76 5.63
C PRO A 179 -12.70 4.92 4.66
N ASN A 180 -12.97 5.26 3.40
CA ASN A 180 -11.97 5.31 2.33
C ASN A 180 -10.82 6.31 2.60
N PHE A 181 -11.09 7.37 3.36
CA PHE A 181 -10.07 8.36 3.75
C PHE A 181 -9.17 7.87 4.89
N LYS A 182 -9.53 6.78 5.58
CA LYS A 182 -8.74 6.24 6.68
C LYS A 182 -7.66 5.33 6.15
N SER A 183 -6.42 5.68 6.44
CA SER A 183 -5.23 4.89 6.12
C SER A 183 -4.33 4.83 7.34
N PHE A 184 -3.56 3.76 7.43
CA PHE A 184 -2.56 3.54 8.47
C PHE A 184 -1.19 3.51 7.83
N MET A 185 -0.23 4.21 8.43
CA MET A 185 1.15 4.23 7.99
C MET A 185 2.00 3.44 8.97
N GLY A 186 2.96 2.67 8.47
CA GLY A 186 3.84 1.83 9.28
C GLY A 186 5.14 1.53 8.55
N LYS A 187 6.12 0.99 9.27
CA LYS A 187 7.36 0.51 8.65
C LYS A 187 7.11 -0.78 7.88
N THR A 188 6.16 -1.58 8.36
CA THR A 188 5.76 -2.85 7.75
C THR A 188 4.24 -2.94 7.57
N ALA A 189 3.81 -3.85 6.70
CA ALA A 189 2.38 -4.18 6.56
C ALA A 189 1.77 -4.64 7.89
N ASN A 190 2.52 -5.39 8.70
CA ASN A 190 2.08 -5.86 10.01
C ASN A 190 1.81 -4.69 10.99
N ASP A 191 2.64 -3.65 10.99
CA ASP A 191 2.42 -2.46 11.81
C ASP A 191 1.10 -1.77 11.44
N THR A 192 0.89 -1.53 10.14
CA THR A 192 -0.34 -0.90 9.66
C THR A 192 -1.59 -1.73 10.01
N LYS A 193 -1.49 -3.06 9.92
CA LYS A 193 -2.54 -3.99 10.32
C LYS A 193 -2.80 -3.92 11.83
N ASN A 194 -1.77 -3.83 12.66
CA ASN A 194 -1.92 -3.69 14.11
C ASN A 194 -2.62 -2.39 14.49
N TYR A 195 -2.30 -1.28 13.82
CA TYR A 195 -3.04 -0.02 13.99
C TYR A 195 -4.51 -0.15 13.57
N ALA A 196 -4.79 -0.82 12.45
CA ALA A 196 -6.16 -1.08 12.03
C ALA A 196 -6.91 -1.98 13.03
N ILE A 197 -6.26 -3.00 13.60
CA ILE A 197 -6.85 -3.87 14.63
C ILE A 197 -7.17 -3.08 15.91
N TYR A 198 -6.28 -2.18 16.33
CA TYR A 198 -6.53 -1.30 17.47
C TYR A 198 -7.77 -0.43 17.24
N GLU A 199 -7.85 0.22 16.07
CA GLU A 199 -9.00 1.03 15.70
C GLU A 199 -10.29 0.21 15.63
N PHE A 200 -10.23 -1.00 15.06
CA PHE A 200 -11.35 -1.93 15.00
C PHE A 200 -11.87 -2.26 16.41
N LYS A 201 -10.98 -2.60 17.36
CA LYS A 201 -11.38 -2.88 18.75
C LYS A 201 -12.04 -1.66 19.41
N ARG A 202 -11.58 -0.45 19.10
CA ARG A 202 -12.18 0.80 19.58
C ARG A 202 -13.60 0.97 19.04
N VAL A 203 -13.81 0.77 17.75
CA VAL A 203 -15.14 0.81 17.11
C VAL A 203 -16.07 -0.24 17.72
N ILE A 204 -15.60 -1.49 17.87
CA ILE A 204 -16.40 -2.56 18.47
C ILE A 204 -16.81 -2.23 19.90
N SER A 205 -15.90 -1.67 20.71
CA SER A 205 -16.22 -1.28 22.09
C SER A 205 -17.32 -0.19 22.14
N LYS A 206 -17.34 0.73 21.17
CA LYS A 206 -18.42 1.71 21.02
C LYS A 206 -19.74 1.06 20.61
N VAL A 207 -19.70 0.06 19.72
CA VAL A 207 -20.89 -0.70 19.31
C VAL A 207 -21.45 -1.50 20.51
N GLU A 208 -20.59 -2.13 21.32
CA GLU A 208 -20.97 -2.81 22.56
C GLU A 208 -21.69 -1.87 23.53
N ALA A 209 -21.12 -0.67 23.74
CA ALA A 209 -21.72 0.35 24.60
C ALA A 209 -23.07 0.83 24.06
N LEU A 210 -23.17 1.11 22.75
CA LEU A 210 -24.40 1.55 22.09
C LEU A 210 -25.52 0.52 22.21
N LEU A 211 -25.20 -0.76 21.99
CA LEU A 211 -26.17 -1.86 21.95
C LEU A 211 -26.35 -2.55 23.31
N ARG A 212 -25.63 -2.10 24.34
CA ARG A 212 -25.61 -2.66 25.70
C ARG A 212 -25.42 -4.18 25.72
N VAL A 213 -24.43 -4.65 24.96
CA VAL A 213 -24.14 -6.08 24.77
C VAL A 213 -22.63 -6.31 24.68
N SER A 214 -22.17 -7.51 25.03
CA SER A 214 -20.78 -7.94 24.83
C SER A 214 -20.70 -8.95 23.69
N PHE A 215 -19.79 -8.74 22.75
CA PHE A 215 -19.51 -9.65 21.63
C PHE A 215 -18.37 -10.63 21.91
N ARG A 216 -17.72 -10.53 23.08
CA ARG A 216 -16.57 -11.37 23.44
C ARG A 216 -17.00 -12.84 23.57
N ILE A 217 -16.15 -13.74 23.08
CA ILE A 217 -16.28 -15.20 23.22
C ILE A 217 -15.07 -15.68 24.02
N SER A 218 -15.31 -16.22 25.21
CA SER A 218 -14.24 -16.58 26.15
C SER A 218 -13.29 -15.40 26.41
N ASN A 219 -13.86 -14.24 26.78
CA ASN A 219 -13.17 -12.97 27.05
C ASN A 219 -12.40 -12.34 25.89
N ASN A 220 -12.51 -12.86 24.67
CA ASN A 220 -11.77 -12.37 23.51
C ASN A 220 -12.69 -12.08 22.33
N TYR A 221 -12.32 -11.10 21.50
CA TYR A 221 -12.97 -10.92 20.19
C TYR A 221 -12.48 -12.00 19.22
N LYS A 222 -13.41 -12.66 18.54
CA LYS A 222 -13.10 -13.61 17.47
C LYS A 222 -13.40 -12.95 16.14
N PHE A 223 -12.38 -12.47 15.44
CA PHE A 223 -12.55 -11.74 14.20
C PHE A 223 -11.55 -12.19 13.14
N LYS A 224 -11.84 -11.86 11.87
CA LYS A 224 -10.92 -12.00 10.74
C LYS A 224 -10.88 -10.72 9.92
N VAL A 225 -9.77 -10.49 9.24
CA VAL A 225 -9.67 -9.45 8.20
C VAL A 225 -10.26 -10.05 6.91
N SER A 226 -11.27 -9.42 6.35
CA SER A 226 -11.89 -9.86 5.09
C SER A 226 -11.40 -9.08 3.88
N ARG A 227 -10.94 -7.83 4.08
CA ARG A 227 -10.34 -6.99 3.04
C ARG A 227 -9.25 -6.13 3.67
N GLN A 228 -8.14 -5.96 2.97
CA GLN A 228 -7.03 -5.08 3.34
C GLN A 228 -6.16 -4.86 2.10
N HIS A 229 -5.63 -3.65 1.97
CA HIS A 229 -4.75 -3.26 0.88
C HIS A 229 -3.46 -2.69 1.47
N TYR A 230 -2.33 -3.00 0.84
CA TYR A 230 -1.02 -2.49 1.25
C TYR A 230 -0.30 -1.86 0.07
N ALA A 231 0.19 -0.64 0.27
CA ALA A 231 0.94 0.10 -0.71
C ALA A 231 2.31 0.51 -0.15
N LEU A 232 3.36 0.32 -0.92
CA LEU A 232 4.64 0.99 -0.69
C LEU A 232 4.55 2.41 -1.22
N ILE A 233 4.66 3.40 -0.34
CA ILE A 233 4.56 4.80 -0.73
C ILE A 233 5.93 5.35 -1.17
N LYS A 234 5.91 6.39 -2.00
CA LYS A 234 7.08 7.04 -2.59
C LYS A 234 7.96 6.10 -3.42
N ASN A 235 7.37 5.02 -3.93
CA ASN A 235 8.08 3.99 -4.68
C ASN A 235 8.69 4.58 -5.97
N THR A 236 9.97 4.28 -6.22
CA THR A 236 10.70 4.83 -7.37
C THR A 236 10.12 4.40 -8.71
N LEU A 237 9.67 3.14 -8.82
CA LEU A 237 9.02 2.63 -10.03
C LEU A 237 7.69 3.35 -10.25
N ALA A 238 6.89 3.51 -9.20
CA ALA A 238 5.62 4.23 -9.26
C ALA A 238 5.81 5.68 -9.75
N LYS A 239 6.82 6.39 -9.22
CA LYS A 239 7.20 7.74 -9.70
C LYS A 239 7.58 7.75 -11.16
N GLN A 240 8.35 6.77 -11.63
CA GLN A 240 8.77 6.68 -13.03
C GLN A 240 7.59 6.49 -13.98
N TYR A 241 6.62 5.64 -13.60
CA TYR A 241 5.41 5.41 -14.39
C TYR A 241 4.51 6.64 -14.42
N ASP A 242 4.28 7.26 -13.26
CA ASP A 242 3.46 8.46 -13.12
C ASP A 242 4.05 9.64 -13.92
N LYS A 243 5.37 9.86 -13.88
CA LYS A 243 6.05 10.89 -14.68
C LYS A 243 5.84 10.72 -16.19
N LYS A 244 5.65 9.49 -16.65
CA LYS A 244 5.41 9.17 -18.07
C LYS A 244 3.91 9.16 -18.43
N GLY A 245 3.01 9.36 -17.46
CA GLY A 245 1.57 9.21 -17.66
C GLY A 245 1.14 7.76 -17.88
N ASN A 246 1.98 6.79 -17.51
CA ASN A 246 1.72 5.37 -17.70
C ASN A 246 1.13 4.74 -16.43
N LYS A 247 0.36 3.66 -16.60
CA LYS A 247 -0.10 2.79 -15.51
C LYS A 247 0.50 1.40 -15.69
N LEU A 248 0.80 0.74 -14.57
CA LEU A 248 1.21 -0.67 -14.56
C LEU A 248 0.13 -1.47 -13.85
N PHE A 249 -0.34 -2.52 -14.53
CA PHE A 249 -1.23 -3.53 -13.98
C PHE A 249 -0.58 -4.88 -14.22
N CYS A 250 -0.42 -5.67 -13.17
CA CYS A 250 0.07 -7.05 -13.27
C CYS A 250 -1.05 -8.01 -12.88
N TYR A 251 -1.33 -8.96 -13.76
CA TYR A 251 -2.36 -9.97 -13.58
C TYR A 251 -1.72 -11.34 -13.35
N THR A 252 -2.35 -12.16 -12.50
CA THR A 252 -2.13 -13.60 -12.40
C THR A 252 -3.32 -14.34 -13.01
N GLU A 253 -3.28 -15.67 -13.01
CA GLU A 253 -4.44 -16.50 -13.41
C GLU A 253 -5.71 -16.22 -12.57
N GLN A 254 -5.52 -15.70 -11.36
CA GLN A 254 -6.59 -15.38 -10.40
C GLN A 254 -7.07 -13.91 -10.51
N GLY A 255 -6.48 -13.10 -11.38
CA GLY A 255 -6.91 -11.71 -11.61
C GLY A 255 -5.83 -10.67 -11.32
N LEU A 256 -6.25 -9.44 -11.01
CA LEU A 256 -5.32 -8.33 -10.75
C LEU A 256 -4.57 -8.57 -9.44
N TRP A 257 -3.23 -8.53 -9.49
CA TRP A 257 -2.37 -8.79 -8.34
C TRP A 257 -1.58 -7.57 -7.87
N PHE A 258 -1.17 -6.72 -8.81
CA PHE A 258 -0.34 -5.56 -8.50
C PHE A 258 -0.68 -4.39 -9.40
N ILE A 259 -0.67 -3.19 -8.82
CA ILE A 259 -0.95 -1.94 -9.50
C ILE A 259 0.02 -0.85 -9.05
N ILE A 260 0.44 -0.03 -10.01
CA ILE A 260 1.01 1.29 -9.70
C ILE A 260 -0.13 2.31 -9.72
N ASP A 261 -0.32 2.97 -8.59
CA ASP A 261 -1.31 4.04 -8.43
C ASP A 261 -0.64 5.32 -7.94
N ASN A 262 -1.27 6.47 -8.19
CA ASN A 262 -0.85 7.74 -7.62
C ASN A 262 -1.99 8.38 -6.82
N SER A 263 -2.62 7.58 -5.97
CA SER A 263 -3.57 8.07 -5.00
C SER A 263 -2.87 9.04 -4.04
N TYR A 264 -3.49 10.19 -3.80
CA TYR A 264 -3.01 11.23 -2.88
C TYR A 264 -1.60 11.77 -3.17
N ASN A 265 -1.11 11.67 -4.40
CA ASN A 265 0.26 12.06 -4.78
C ASN A 265 1.33 11.29 -3.99
N LEU A 266 1.06 10.02 -3.67
CA LEU A 266 1.95 9.16 -2.89
C LEU A 266 2.87 8.28 -3.75
N HIS A 267 2.61 8.13 -5.04
CA HIS A 267 3.32 7.21 -5.94
C HIS A 267 3.45 5.80 -5.33
N GLU A 268 2.34 5.08 -5.38
CA GLU A 268 2.10 3.84 -4.67
C GLU A 268 2.36 2.62 -5.55
N ALA A 269 3.09 1.66 -5.01
CA ALA A 269 3.16 0.30 -5.52
C ALA A 269 2.29 -0.58 -4.62
N GLU A 270 1.12 -0.97 -5.10
CA GLU A 270 0.07 -1.60 -4.30
C GLU A 270 -0.15 -3.05 -4.72
N THR A 271 -0.27 -3.93 -3.72
CA THR A 271 -0.72 -5.30 -3.94
C THR A 271 -2.22 -5.38 -3.73
N VAL A 272 -2.88 -6.09 -4.64
CA VAL A 272 -4.31 -6.31 -4.65
C VAL A 272 -4.56 -7.80 -4.39
N HIS A 273 -5.46 -8.09 -3.46
CA HIS A 273 -5.87 -9.47 -3.25
C HIS A 273 -6.89 -9.85 -4.33
N PRO A 274 -6.71 -10.96 -5.06
CA PRO A 274 -7.50 -11.28 -6.26
C PRO A 274 -9.01 -11.33 -5.99
N ASP A 275 -9.42 -11.88 -4.84
CA ASP A 275 -10.85 -12.00 -4.49
C ASP A 275 -11.52 -10.69 -4.01
N THR A 276 -10.71 -9.67 -3.67
CA THR A 276 -11.24 -8.41 -3.08
C THR A 276 -10.83 -7.15 -3.85
N GLY A 277 -10.10 -7.34 -4.95
CA GLY A 277 -9.64 -6.31 -5.87
C GLY A 277 -10.74 -5.73 -6.73
#